data_AF-A0A7I9ZP77-F1
#
_entry.id   AF-A0A7I9ZP77-F1
#
_cell.length_a   1.000
_cell.length_b   1.000
_cell.length_c   1.000
_cell.angle_alpha   90.00
_cell.angle_beta   90.00
_cell.angle_gamma   90.00
#
_symmetry.space_group_name_H-M   'P 1'
#
loop_
_entity.id
_entity.type
_entity.pdbx_description
1 polymer ?
#
loop_
_entity_poly.entity_id
_entity_poly.type
_entity_poly.pdbx_seq_one_letter_code
_entity_poly.pdbx_strand_id
1 'polypeptide(L)'
;MIDATEVEPMPEPDGAELLDDIDGFLSRFVVYPGECERRAHTLWIGHTHLMDCWESTPRIAFLSPEPGSGKSRALEVTEPLVPRPVHAVNTTSAYLFRKVSDDGGLPTILYYEIDTVFGPKAKENEDIRGLLNAGHRKGAVAGRCVVRGKIIETEELPAYCAVALAGLDDMPDTLMTRSVIVRMQRRAPGEKVEPWRLRVNGPEAETLRQRLEAWSATVAPRAVGSWPTMPAGIQDRPADVWEALLAVGDLAGGHWPDTARRSAVALVAASMRKAPTIGVLLLKDLLTIFKKHEQPYIGSGSVLTELNEVEESPWASFKKNGDPIDARALARHLRRYGIESHDQRIGDGKVQKVYFRAEFEQAWARYLPDDEPGDEQPLGDPPHESATSATAATLQVTAHAPLVTGPGRCTECGFHTETQGHHDRCQAGAA
;
A
#
# COMPACT_ATOMS: atom_id res chain seq x y z
N MET A 1 1.91 -60.42 4.91
CA MET A 1 1.94 -59.36 3.89
C MET A 1 0.57 -58.71 3.95
N ILE A 2 0.47 -57.61 4.71
CA ILE A 2 -0.78 -56.85 4.82
C ILE A 2 -0.68 -55.79 3.75
N ASP A 3 -1.66 -55.84 2.86
CA ASP A 3 -1.83 -55.00 1.70
C ASP A 3 -1.89 -53.52 2.13
N ALA A 4 -0.95 -52.72 1.64
CA ALA A 4 -0.96 -51.29 1.85
C ALA A 4 -2.02 -50.72 0.92
N THR A 5 -3.20 -50.42 1.46
CA THR A 5 -4.24 -49.67 0.75
C THR A 5 -3.64 -48.36 0.26
N GLU A 6 -3.44 -48.24 -1.06
CA GLU A 6 -3.16 -46.99 -1.73
C GLU A 6 -4.30 -46.02 -1.41
N VAL A 7 -4.03 -45.06 -0.53
CA VAL A 7 -4.93 -43.94 -0.26
C VAL A 7 -4.82 -43.03 -1.47
N GLU A 8 -5.84 -42.99 -2.32
CA GLU A 8 -5.90 -42.01 -3.40
C GLU A 8 -5.79 -40.59 -2.80
N PRO A 9 -4.88 -39.75 -3.32
CA PRO A 9 -4.72 -38.40 -2.79
C PRO A 9 -6.03 -37.63 -3.02
N MET A 10 -6.60 -37.07 -1.94
CA MET A 10 -7.78 -36.22 -2.07
C MET A 10 -7.46 -35.05 -3.02
N PRO A 11 -8.42 -34.65 -3.88
CA PRO A 11 -8.22 -33.52 -4.77
C PRO A 11 -7.92 -32.26 -3.95
N GLU A 12 -6.93 -31.49 -4.40
CA GLU A 12 -6.58 -30.21 -3.78
C GLU A 12 -7.80 -29.27 -3.79
N PRO A 13 -8.11 -28.57 -2.68
CA PRO A 13 -9.22 -27.62 -2.65
C PRO A 13 -9.05 -26.53 -3.72
N ASP A 14 -10.12 -26.19 -4.43
CA ASP A 14 -10.12 -25.11 -5.41
C ASP A 14 -10.00 -23.74 -4.71
N GLY A 15 -8.82 -23.13 -4.81
CA GLY A 15 -8.54 -21.83 -4.20
C GLY A 15 -9.31 -20.69 -4.84
N ALA A 16 -9.58 -20.75 -6.15
CA ALA A 16 -10.29 -19.69 -6.85
C ALA A 16 -11.76 -19.64 -6.42
N GLU A 17 -12.43 -20.79 -6.39
CA GLU A 17 -13.80 -20.93 -5.89
C GLU A 17 -13.90 -20.49 -4.42
N LEU A 18 -12.95 -20.91 -3.58
CA LEU A 18 -12.92 -20.53 -2.17
C LEU A 18 -12.80 -19.02 -1.97
N LEU A 19 -11.91 -18.35 -2.69
CA LEU A 19 -11.78 -16.90 -2.59
C LEU A 19 -13.02 -16.19 -3.16
N ASP A 20 -13.69 -16.74 -4.17
CA ASP A 20 -14.98 -16.20 -4.65
C ASP A 20 -16.09 -16.33 -3.61
N ASP A 21 -16.15 -17.46 -2.90
CA ASP A 21 -17.10 -17.64 -1.79
C ASP A 21 -16.84 -16.62 -0.67
N ILE A 22 -15.58 -16.33 -0.35
CA ILE A 22 -15.22 -15.32 0.64
C ILE A 22 -15.59 -13.91 0.15
N ASP A 23 -15.30 -13.57 -1.12
CA ASP A 23 -15.70 -12.29 -1.70
C ASP A 23 -17.22 -12.09 -1.68
N GLY A 24 -17.96 -13.13 -2.07
CA GLY A 24 -19.42 -13.19 -2.01
C GLY A 24 -19.92 -13.01 -0.58
N PHE A 25 -19.33 -13.71 0.39
CA PHE A 25 -19.65 -13.58 1.81
C PHE A 25 -19.43 -12.16 2.33
N LEU A 26 -18.27 -11.55 2.04
CA LEU A 26 -17.97 -10.17 2.45
C LEU A 26 -18.96 -9.17 1.85
N SER A 27 -19.32 -9.33 0.58
CA SER A 27 -20.22 -8.41 -0.14
C SER A 27 -21.62 -8.33 0.47
N ARG A 28 -22.07 -9.39 1.15
CA ARG A 28 -23.38 -9.43 1.82
C ARG A 28 -23.44 -8.51 3.03
N PHE A 29 -22.33 -8.31 3.74
CA PHE A 29 -22.32 -7.64 5.04
C PHE A 29 -21.62 -6.29 5.06
N VAL A 30 -20.75 -6.01 4.09
CA VAL A 30 -19.90 -4.82 4.02
C VAL A 30 -20.08 -4.12 2.67
N VAL A 31 -20.40 -2.83 2.69
CA VAL A 31 -20.35 -1.97 1.50
C VAL A 31 -18.93 -1.43 1.36
N TYR A 32 -18.26 -1.80 0.27
CA TYR A 32 -16.93 -1.29 -0.07
C TYR A 32 -17.04 -0.10 -1.01
N PRO A 33 -16.04 0.80 -1.04
CA PRO A 33 -15.97 1.88 -2.03
C PRO A 33 -15.94 1.39 -3.48
N GLY A 34 -15.40 0.19 -3.69
CA GLY A 34 -15.29 -0.44 -5.00
C GLY A 34 -14.94 -1.93 -4.87
N GLU A 35 -14.93 -2.61 -6.02
CA GLU A 35 -14.60 -4.04 -6.09
C GLU A 35 -13.13 -4.30 -5.74
N CYS A 36 -12.22 -3.41 -6.14
CA CYS A 36 -10.79 -3.58 -5.89
C CYS A 36 -10.48 -3.66 -4.40
N GLU A 37 -11.15 -2.85 -3.57
CA GLU A 37 -11.03 -2.85 -2.12
C GLU A 37 -11.59 -4.14 -1.50
N ARG A 38 -12.74 -4.61 -1.98
CA ARG A 38 -13.34 -5.86 -1.51
C ARG A 38 -12.41 -7.04 -1.82
N ARG A 39 -11.92 -7.13 -3.05
CA ARG A 39 -10.99 -8.18 -3.48
C ARG A 39 -9.67 -8.13 -2.74
N ALA A 40 -9.15 -6.93 -2.45
CA ALA A 40 -7.97 -6.76 -1.61
C ALA A 40 -8.20 -7.28 -0.18
N HIS A 41 -9.39 -7.06 0.40
CA HIS A 41 -9.75 -7.62 1.69
C HIS A 41 -9.88 -9.14 1.65
N THR A 42 -10.50 -9.71 0.61
CA THR A 42 -10.55 -11.16 0.38
C THR A 42 -9.17 -11.79 0.33
N LEU A 43 -8.26 -11.22 -0.47
CA LEU A 43 -6.87 -11.66 -0.56
C LEU A 43 -6.15 -11.52 0.78
N TRP A 44 -6.43 -10.44 1.52
CA TRP A 44 -5.81 -10.20 2.82
C TRP A 44 -6.20 -11.27 3.85
N ILE A 45 -7.47 -11.68 3.85
CA ILE A 45 -7.97 -12.81 4.66
C ILE A 45 -7.23 -14.10 4.26
N GLY A 46 -7.15 -14.42 2.97
CA GLY A 46 -6.38 -15.58 2.49
C GLY A 46 -4.91 -15.54 2.94
N HIS A 47 -4.27 -14.38 2.85
CA HIS A 47 -2.89 -14.17 3.33
C HIS A 47 -2.74 -14.48 4.81
N THR A 48 -3.75 -14.20 5.66
CA THR A 48 -3.60 -14.44 7.10
C THR A 48 -3.34 -15.92 7.43
N HIS A 49 -3.87 -16.85 6.65
CA HIS A 49 -3.64 -18.29 6.80
C HIS A 49 -2.28 -18.76 6.27
N LEU A 50 -1.58 -17.89 5.52
CA LEU A 50 -0.26 -18.14 4.92
C LEU A 50 0.80 -17.16 5.42
N MET A 51 0.51 -16.28 6.38
CA MET A 51 1.36 -15.13 6.72
C MET A 51 2.78 -15.53 7.16
N ASP A 52 2.97 -16.76 7.61
CA ASP A 52 4.28 -17.32 7.98
C ASP A 52 5.13 -17.75 6.76
N CYS A 53 4.61 -17.65 5.53
CA CYS A 53 5.36 -17.98 4.31
C CYS A 53 6.27 -16.83 3.84
N TRP A 54 6.05 -15.60 4.32
CA TRP A 54 6.74 -14.40 3.83
C TRP A 54 7.47 -13.66 4.93
N GLU A 55 8.46 -12.84 4.53
CA GLU A 55 9.20 -11.96 5.43
C GLU A 55 8.40 -10.71 5.79
N SER A 56 7.39 -10.36 5.00
CA SER A 56 6.52 -9.23 5.26
C SER A 56 5.05 -9.61 5.30
N THR A 57 4.31 -8.97 6.22
CA THR A 57 2.85 -9.10 6.33
C THR A 57 2.18 -7.73 6.20
N PRO A 58 1.29 -7.53 5.22
CA PRO A 58 0.54 -6.27 5.07
C PRO A 58 -0.43 -6.05 6.22
N ARG A 59 -0.56 -4.78 6.63
CA ARG A 59 -1.77 -4.37 7.36
C ARG A 59 -2.91 -4.15 6.37
N ILE A 60 -4.14 -4.21 6.84
CA ILE A 60 -5.29 -3.62 6.13
C ILE A 60 -5.92 -2.55 7.01
N ALA A 61 -6.29 -1.41 6.44
CA ALA A 61 -6.80 -0.27 7.17
C ALA A 61 -8.13 0.22 6.59
N PHE A 62 -9.21 0.02 7.35
CA PHE A 62 -10.54 0.57 7.04
C PHE A 62 -10.65 1.97 7.66
N LEU A 63 -10.57 2.99 6.83
CA LEU A 63 -10.52 4.40 7.26
C LEU A 63 -11.66 5.19 6.64
N SER A 64 -12.18 6.19 7.35
CA SER A 64 -13.20 7.10 6.81
C SER A 64 -13.18 8.44 7.54
N PRO A 65 -13.60 9.53 6.88
CA PRO A 65 -13.75 10.83 7.57
C PRO A 65 -14.90 10.81 8.59
N GLU A 66 -15.93 10.00 8.34
CA GLU A 66 -17.18 10.05 9.11
C GLU A 66 -17.49 8.74 9.86
N PRO A 67 -18.12 8.81 11.05
CA PRO A 67 -18.73 7.65 11.69
C PRO A 67 -19.85 7.03 10.86
N GLY A 68 -20.12 5.74 11.09
CA GLY A 68 -21.20 5.01 10.42
C GLY A 68 -20.88 4.48 9.02
N SER A 69 -19.62 4.50 8.60
CA SER A 69 -19.16 4.05 7.28
C SER A 69 -18.83 2.54 7.19
N GLY A 70 -19.25 1.72 8.16
CA GLY A 70 -19.06 0.25 8.10
C GLY A 70 -17.65 -0.27 8.45
N LYS A 71 -16.72 0.57 8.94
CA LYS A 71 -15.36 0.14 9.34
C LYS A 71 -15.36 -0.98 10.39
N SER A 72 -16.10 -0.79 11.48
CA SER A 72 -16.24 -1.80 12.53
C SER A 72 -16.89 -3.07 12.00
N ARG A 73 -17.89 -2.93 11.11
CA ARG A 73 -18.54 -4.07 10.46
C ARG A 73 -17.54 -4.89 9.62
N ALA A 74 -16.60 -4.25 8.93
CA ALA A 74 -15.57 -4.97 8.18
C ALA A 74 -14.78 -5.89 9.13
N LEU A 75 -14.29 -5.38 10.26
CA LEU A 75 -13.58 -6.18 11.25
C LEU A 75 -14.46 -7.29 11.89
N GLU A 76 -15.75 -7.02 12.16
CA GLU A 76 -16.68 -7.99 12.74
C GLU A 76 -16.90 -9.21 11.82
N VAL A 77 -16.89 -8.98 10.51
CA VAL A 77 -17.06 -10.02 9.48
C VAL A 77 -15.74 -10.75 9.22
N THR A 78 -14.60 -10.05 9.33
CA THR A 78 -13.25 -10.64 9.23
C THR A 78 -12.94 -11.59 10.37
N GLU A 79 -13.35 -11.26 11.60
CA GLU A 79 -13.04 -12.02 12.84
C GLU A 79 -13.14 -13.54 12.70
N PRO A 80 -14.28 -14.11 12.27
CA PRO A 80 -14.42 -15.56 12.17
C PRO A 80 -13.69 -16.18 10.96
N LEU A 81 -13.12 -15.38 10.05
CA LEU A 81 -12.47 -15.86 8.82
C LEU A 81 -10.95 -16.00 8.95
N VAL A 82 -10.34 -15.45 10.01
CA VAL A 82 -8.89 -15.35 10.18
C VAL A 82 -8.37 -16.29 11.29
N PRO A 83 -7.08 -16.70 11.26
CA PRO A 83 -6.53 -17.51 12.32
C PRO A 83 -6.39 -16.68 13.60
N ARG A 84 -6.92 -17.26 14.68
CA ARG A 84 -6.72 -16.82 16.06
C ARG A 84 -6.91 -15.30 16.25
N PRO A 85 -8.13 -14.79 16.00
CA PRO A 85 -8.43 -13.37 16.04
C PRO A 85 -8.21 -12.80 17.45
N VAL A 86 -7.62 -11.61 17.51
CA VAL A 86 -7.42 -10.83 18.74
C VAL A 86 -8.16 -9.51 18.59
N HIS A 87 -9.27 -9.38 19.33
CA HIS A 87 -10.05 -8.16 19.39
C HIS A 87 -9.35 -7.13 20.26
N ALA A 88 -8.66 -6.18 19.61
CA ALA A 88 -7.95 -5.13 20.30
C ALA A 88 -8.85 -3.90 20.45
N VAL A 89 -9.31 -3.68 21.68
CA VAL A 89 -10.01 -2.47 22.13
C VAL A 89 -9.26 -1.96 23.36
N ASN A 90 -8.65 -0.77 23.26
CA ASN A 90 -7.90 -0.16 24.36
C ASN A 90 -6.84 -1.09 24.99
N THR A 91 -6.14 -1.88 24.17
CA THR A 91 -5.13 -2.84 24.63
C THR A 91 -3.79 -2.17 24.90
N THR A 92 -3.04 -2.68 25.89
CA THR A 92 -1.66 -2.23 26.14
C THR A 92 -0.68 -2.87 25.15
N SER A 93 0.42 -2.19 24.85
CA SER A 93 1.52 -2.76 24.05
C SER A 93 2.05 -4.08 24.65
N ALA A 94 2.15 -4.14 25.98
CA ALA A 94 2.59 -5.32 26.73
C ALA A 94 1.68 -6.54 26.56
N TYR A 95 0.37 -6.34 26.43
CA TYR A 95 -0.57 -7.43 26.13
C TYR A 95 -0.38 -7.93 24.69
N LEU A 96 -0.32 -7.02 23.73
CA LEU A 96 -0.17 -7.36 22.31
C LEU A 96 1.13 -8.12 22.03
N PHE A 97 2.28 -7.65 22.53
CA PHE A 97 3.56 -8.34 22.38
C PHE A 97 3.50 -9.77 22.91
N ARG A 98 2.95 -9.97 24.11
CA ARG A 98 2.81 -11.31 24.70
C ARG A 98 1.84 -12.19 23.94
N LYS A 99 0.77 -11.61 23.40
CA LYS A 99 -0.18 -12.35 22.58
C LYS A 99 0.46 -12.79 21.27
N VAL A 100 1.28 -11.97 20.64
CA VAL A 100 2.02 -12.35 19.43
C VAL A 100 3.09 -13.41 19.71
N SER A 101 3.68 -13.39 20.91
CA SER A 101 4.80 -14.25 21.29
C SER A 101 4.41 -15.57 21.97
N ASP A 102 3.11 -15.84 22.19
CA ASP A 102 2.67 -17.05 22.88
C ASP A 102 2.74 -18.30 21.99
N ASP A 103 2.79 -19.49 22.59
CA ASP A 103 2.99 -20.76 21.89
C ASP A 103 1.81 -21.20 21.01
N GLY A 104 0.73 -20.42 20.95
CA GLY A 104 -0.47 -20.78 20.20
C GLY A 104 -0.43 -20.38 18.71
N GLY A 105 0.73 -20.03 18.17
CA GLY A 105 0.91 -19.58 16.78
C GLY A 105 0.63 -18.09 16.55
N LEU A 106 0.82 -17.63 15.31
CA LEU A 106 0.64 -16.22 14.95
C LEU A 106 -0.84 -15.78 15.06
N PRO A 107 -1.17 -14.74 15.84
CA PRO A 107 -2.52 -14.20 15.88
C PRO A 107 -2.81 -13.29 14.68
N THR A 108 -4.10 -13.01 14.46
CA THR A 108 -4.53 -11.87 13.63
C THR A 108 -5.10 -10.78 14.54
N ILE A 109 -4.47 -9.61 14.59
CA ILE A 109 -4.94 -8.49 15.43
C ILE A 109 -6.02 -7.70 14.66
N LEU A 110 -7.19 -7.55 15.28
CA LEU A 110 -8.27 -6.70 14.78
C LEU A 110 -8.40 -5.49 15.72
N TYR A 111 -7.79 -4.37 15.32
CA TYR A 111 -7.73 -3.16 16.14
C TYR A 111 -8.86 -2.20 15.80
N TYR A 112 -9.82 -2.11 16.70
CA TYR A 112 -10.96 -1.21 16.59
C TYR A 112 -10.61 0.18 17.13
N GLU A 113 -11.20 1.21 16.51
CA GLU A 113 -11.09 2.60 16.94
C GLU A 113 -9.63 3.05 17.10
N ILE A 114 -8.79 2.75 16.11
CA ILE A 114 -7.36 3.10 16.15
C ILE A 114 -7.13 4.63 16.19
N ASP A 115 -8.13 5.43 15.82
CA ASP A 115 -8.14 6.89 16.01
C ASP A 115 -8.17 7.30 17.49
N THR A 116 -8.60 6.44 18.42
CA THR A 116 -8.42 6.69 19.85
C THR A 116 -6.94 6.60 20.29
N VAL A 117 -6.12 5.89 19.51
CA VAL A 117 -4.70 5.66 19.75
C VAL A 117 -3.83 6.68 19.01
N PHE A 118 -4.20 7.05 17.78
CA PHE A 118 -3.39 7.93 16.92
C PHE A 118 -4.10 9.19 16.42
N GLY A 119 -5.35 9.41 16.80
CA GLY A 119 -6.09 10.59 16.39
C GLY A 119 -5.60 11.87 17.07
N PRO A 120 -6.11 13.04 16.65
CA PRO A 120 -5.59 14.35 17.06
C PRO A 120 -5.63 14.62 18.58
N LYS A 121 -6.51 13.91 19.32
CA LYS A 121 -6.69 14.03 20.77
C LYS A 121 -6.01 12.91 21.57
N ALA A 122 -5.35 11.97 20.90
CA ALA A 122 -4.71 10.84 21.56
C ALA A 122 -3.44 11.27 22.31
N LYS A 123 -3.11 10.54 23.38
CA LYS A 123 -1.80 10.65 24.04
C LYS A 123 -0.73 9.99 23.16
N GLU A 124 0.55 10.25 23.44
CA GLU A 124 1.65 9.56 22.77
C GLU A 124 1.58 8.05 23.03
N ASN A 125 1.32 7.26 21.98
CA ASN A 125 1.22 5.80 22.00
C ASN A 125 2.36 5.15 21.21
N GLU A 126 3.58 5.61 21.47
CA GLU A 126 4.79 5.24 20.72
C GLU A 126 5.10 3.75 20.76
N ASP A 127 4.84 3.07 21.88
CA ASP A 127 5.05 1.62 21.98
C ASP A 127 4.11 0.83 21.07
N ILE A 128 2.83 1.25 20.96
CA ILE A 128 1.86 0.60 20.08
C ILE A 128 2.24 0.88 18.62
N ARG A 129 2.63 2.13 18.31
CA ARG A 129 3.14 2.48 16.97
C ARG A 129 4.38 1.68 16.61
N GLY A 130 5.29 1.48 17.57
CA GLY A 130 6.49 0.67 17.43
C GLY A 130 6.16 -0.79 17.12
N LEU A 131 5.28 -1.41 17.91
CA LEU A 131 4.78 -2.77 17.68
C LEU A 131 4.17 -2.90 16.28
N LEU A 132 3.22 -2.03 15.95
CA LEU A 132 2.51 -2.08 14.68
C LEU A 132 3.43 -1.82 13.49
N ASN A 133 4.51 -1.05 13.62
CA ASN A 133 5.48 -0.85 12.55
C ASN A 133 6.47 -2.02 12.42
N ALA A 134 6.94 -2.54 13.56
CA ALA A 134 7.91 -3.63 13.65
C ALA A 134 7.30 -4.94 13.14
N GLY A 135 6.05 -5.23 13.53
CA GLY A 135 5.33 -6.45 13.15
C GLY A 135 5.04 -6.61 11.67
N HIS A 136 5.49 -5.69 10.81
CA HIS A 136 5.37 -5.78 9.35
C HIS A 136 6.40 -6.73 8.78
N ARG A 137 7.51 -6.94 9.49
CA ARG A 137 8.64 -7.72 9.02
C ARG A 137 9.04 -8.77 10.05
N LYS A 138 9.32 -9.97 9.59
CA LYS A 138 9.83 -11.06 10.44
C LYS A 138 11.14 -10.68 11.09
N GLY A 139 11.42 -11.31 12.23
CA GLY A 139 12.63 -11.07 13.03
C GLY A 139 12.64 -9.77 13.85
N ALA A 140 11.64 -8.89 13.70
CA ALA A 140 11.53 -7.70 14.54
C ALA A 140 11.04 -8.08 15.95
N VAL A 141 11.88 -7.83 16.96
CA VAL A 141 11.59 -8.11 18.38
C VAL A 141 11.62 -6.85 19.22
N ALA A 142 10.79 -6.82 20.26
CA ALA A 142 10.84 -5.81 21.30
C ALA A 142 11.53 -6.38 22.54
N GLY A 143 12.69 -5.82 22.89
CA GLY A 143 13.36 -6.12 24.15
C GLY A 143 12.58 -5.55 25.34
N ARG A 144 12.36 -6.37 26.37
CA ARG A 144 11.71 -6.01 27.63
C ARG A 144 12.51 -6.55 28.82
N CYS A 145 12.54 -5.80 29.91
CA CYS A 145 13.05 -6.31 31.18
C CYS A 145 11.86 -6.81 32.02
N VAL A 146 11.98 -8.03 32.56
CA VAL A 146 10.99 -8.65 33.43
C VAL A 146 11.64 -8.88 34.80
N VAL A 147 10.95 -8.46 35.86
CA VAL A 147 11.41 -8.65 37.23
C VAL A 147 10.78 -9.93 37.79
N ARG A 148 11.60 -10.93 38.10
CA ARG A 148 11.20 -12.17 38.79
C ARG A 148 11.78 -12.17 40.20
N GLY A 149 11.00 -11.67 41.15
CA GLY A 149 11.46 -11.48 42.53
C GLY A 149 12.56 -10.42 42.61
N LYS A 150 13.81 -10.83 42.85
CA LYS A 150 14.99 -9.94 42.88
C LYS A 150 15.85 -10.02 41.60
N ILE A 151 15.48 -10.86 40.64
CA ILE A 151 16.23 -11.09 39.40
C ILE A 151 15.59 -10.24 38.30
N ILE A 152 16.41 -9.54 37.52
CA ILE A 152 16.00 -8.84 36.30
C ILE A 152 16.44 -9.69 35.11
N GLU A 153 15.48 -10.18 34.33
CA GLU A 153 15.71 -10.95 33.12
C GLU A 153 15.30 -10.13 31.90
N THR A 154 15.96 -10.37 30.77
CA THR A 154 15.58 -9.79 29.48
C THR A 154 14.72 -10.77 28.70
N GLU A 155 13.67 -10.26 28.06
CA GLU A 155 12.74 -10.99 27.20
C GLU A 155 12.72 -10.32 25.82
N GLU A 156 12.78 -11.11 24.76
CA GLU A 156 12.60 -10.65 23.39
C GLU A 156 11.22 -11.09 22.90
N LEU A 157 10.35 -10.12 22.61
CA LEU A 157 8.97 -10.38 22.19
C LEU A 157 8.81 -10.07 20.70
N PRO A 158 8.61 -11.06 19.82
CA PRO A 158 8.29 -10.81 18.42
C PRO A 158 7.01 -9.96 18.25
N ALA A 159 6.98 -9.20 17.16
CA ALA A 159 5.83 -8.37 16.78
C ALA A 159 5.11 -8.86 15.51
N TYR A 160 5.71 -9.80 14.77
CA TYR A 160 5.24 -10.21 13.45
C TYR A 160 3.85 -10.85 13.52
N CYS A 161 2.86 -10.21 12.90
CA CYS A 161 1.50 -10.73 12.76
C CYS A 161 0.70 -9.88 11.77
N ALA A 162 -0.34 -10.48 11.19
CA ALA A 162 -1.32 -9.74 10.39
C ALA A 162 -2.14 -8.80 11.29
N VAL A 163 -2.37 -7.57 10.82
CA VAL A 163 -3.15 -6.56 11.55
C VAL A 163 -4.19 -5.92 10.64
N ALA A 164 -5.46 -5.95 11.06
CA ALA A 164 -6.52 -5.13 10.50
C ALA A 164 -6.81 -3.95 11.44
N LEU A 165 -6.92 -2.75 10.88
CA LEU A 165 -7.08 -1.49 11.59
C LEU A 165 -8.40 -0.84 11.15
N ALA A 166 -9.18 -0.31 12.09
CA ALA A 166 -10.36 0.49 11.80
C ALA A 166 -10.33 1.80 12.57
N GLY A 167 -10.46 2.94 11.88
CA GLY A 167 -10.49 4.24 12.54
C GLY A 167 -10.94 5.41 11.69
N LEU A 168 -11.10 6.55 12.33
CA LEU A 168 -11.36 7.82 11.65
C LEU A 168 -10.06 8.42 11.09
N ASP A 169 -10.21 9.09 9.96
CA ASP A 169 -9.14 9.84 9.28
C ASP A 169 -7.88 9.01 8.99
N ASP A 170 -6.75 9.69 8.80
CA ASP A 170 -5.45 9.09 8.54
C ASP A 170 -4.74 8.69 9.83
N MET A 171 -4.06 7.56 9.75
CA MET A 171 -3.06 7.14 10.74
C MET A 171 -1.69 7.73 10.41
N PRO A 172 -0.71 7.64 11.33
CA PRO A 172 0.67 8.02 11.05
C PRO A 172 1.19 7.41 9.74
N ASP A 173 1.88 8.19 8.91
CA ASP A 173 2.34 7.75 7.58
C ASP A 173 3.16 6.45 7.62
N THR A 174 3.89 6.21 8.72
CA THR A 174 4.61 4.94 8.93
C THR A 174 3.71 3.71 8.93
N LEU A 175 2.48 3.81 9.43
CA LEU A 175 1.50 2.72 9.36
C LEU A 175 0.80 2.70 8.01
N MET A 176 0.43 3.87 7.48
CA MET A 176 -0.26 4.00 6.19
C MET A 176 0.54 3.35 5.06
N THR A 177 1.84 3.60 5.02
CA THR A 177 2.76 3.04 4.02
C THR A 177 2.94 1.52 4.12
N ARG A 178 2.55 0.89 5.22
CA ARG A 178 2.60 -0.58 5.43
C ARG A 178 1.22 -1.24 5.31
N SER A 179 0.21 -0.48 4.90
CA SER A 179 -1.19 -0.89 4.90
C SER A 179 -1.78 -0.88 3.50
N VAL A 180 -2.64 -1.85 3.22
CA VAL A 180 -3.67 -1.73 2.18
C VAL A 180 -4.78 -0.85 2.74
N ILE A 181 -4.99 0.31 2.14
CA ILE A 181 -5.94 1.30 2.65
C ILE A 181 -7.28 1.14 1.95
N VAL A 182 -8.34 0.90 2.72
CA VAL A 182 -9.73 0.86 2.27
C VAL A 182 -10.45 2.12 2.80
N ARG A 183 -10.71 3.08 1.90
CA ARG A 183 -11.36 4.36 2.22
C ARG A 183 -12.88 4.23 2.27
N MET A 184 -13.37 3.64 3.35
CA MET A 184 -14.78 3.38 3.59
C MET A 184 -15.63 4.65 3.50
N GLN A 185 -16.84 4.50 2.96
CA GLN A 185 -17.83 5.57 2.83
C GLN A 185 -19.15 5.14 3.47
N ARG A 186 -20.01 6.11 3.80
CA ARG A 186 -21.38 5.79 4.21
C ARG A 186 -22.09 5.16 3.03
N ARG A 187 -22.80 4.06 3.28
CA ARG A 187 -23.66 3.44 2.28
C ARG A 187 -24.64 4.46 1.71
N ALA A 188 -24.80 4.46 0.40
CA ALA A 188 -25.83 5.20 -0.31
C ALA A 188 -27.22 4.61 0.01
N PRO A 189 -28.31 5.39 -0.15
CA PRO A 189 -29.67 4.91 0.13
C PRO A 189 -30.09 3.63 -0.64
N GLY A 190 -29.49 3.38 -1.80
CA GLY A 190 -29.76 2.18 -2.62
C GLY A 190 -28.94 0.94 -2.25
N GLU A 191 -27.85 1.10 -1.49
CA GLU A 191 -26.95 0.01 -1.13
C GLU A 191 -27.51 -0.77 0.05
N LYS A 192 -27.89 -2.02 -0.22
CA LYS A 192 -28.44 -2.94 0.78
C LYS A 192 -27.36 -3.90 1.23
N VAL A 193 -27.29 -4.12 2.53
CA VAL A 193 -26.47 -5.16 3.17
C VAL A 193 -27.33 -5.97 4.11
N GLU A 194 -26.99 -7.24 4.26
CA GLU A 194 -27.56 -8.11 5.25
C GLU A 194 -27.15 -7.67 6.67
N PRO A 195 -28.04 -7.82 7.67
CA PRO A 195 -27.66 -7.62 9.06
C PRO A 195 -26.65 -8.68 9.50
N TRP A 196 -25.45 -8.26 9.88
CA TRP A 196 -24.50 -9.16 10.52
C TRP A 196 -25.00 -9.58 11.91
N ARG A 197 -24.98 -10.89 12.16
CA ARG A 197 -25.25 -11.50 13.46
C ARG A 197 -24.33 -12.70 13.60
N LEU A 198 -23.30 -12.60 14.44
CA LEU A 198 -22.35 -13.70 14.67
C LEU A 198 -23.06 -15.03 14.98
N ARG A 199 -24.13 -15.02 15.78
CA ARG A 199 -24.91 -16.24 16.10
C ARG A 199 -25.62 -16.88 14.90
N VAL A 200 -25.87 -16.14 13.82
CA VAL A 200 -26.60 -16.61 12.63
C VAL A 200 -25.61 -16.89 11.50
N ASN A 201 -24.68 -15.97 11.26
CA ASN A 201 -23.75 -16.01 10.13
C ASN A 201 -22.40 -16.65 10.49
N GLY A 202 -22.09 -16.79 11.78
CA GLY A 202 -20.84 -17.39 12.26
C GLY A 202 -20.61 -18.83 11.81
N PRO A 203 -21.61 -19.73 11.79
CA PRO A 203 -21.42 -21.08 11.27
C PRO A 203 -20.97 -21.13 9.79
N GLU A 204 -21.49 -20.22 8.97
CA GLU A 204 -21.09 -20.09 7.57
C GLU A 204 -19.64 -19.57 7.47
N ALA A 205 -19.31 -18.53 8.23
CA ALA A 205 -17.95 -18.00 8.29
C ALA A 205 -16.93 -19.04 8.77
N GLU A 206 -17.28 -19.82 9.80
CA GLU A 206 -16.42 -20.89 10.33
C GLU A 206 -16.18 -21.98 9.28
N THR A 207 -17.19 -22.30 8.47
CA THR A 207 -17.02 -23.24 7.35
C THR A 207 -16.02 -22.70 6.32
N LEU A 208 -16.10 -21.40 5.98
CA LEU A 208 -15.12 -20.76 5.10
C LEU A 208 -13.72 -20.73 5.72
N ARG A 209 -13.61 -20.47 7.02
CA ARG A 209 -12.33 -20.48 7.76
C ARG A 209 -11.67 -21.86 7.71
N GLN A 210 -12.45 -22.93 7.92
CA GLN A 210 -11.94 -24.31 7.85
C GLN A 210 -11.48 -24.67 6.44
N ARG A 211 -12.20 -24.21 5.40
CA ARG A 211 -11.77 -24.38 4.01
C ARG A 211 -10.48 -23.61 3.72
N LEU A 212 -10.34 -22.38 4.24
CA LEU A 212 -9.10 -21.60 4.14
C LEU A 212 -7.92 -22.29 4.82
N GLU A 213 -8.12 -22.83 6.02
CA GLU A 213 -7.10 -23.56 6.76
C GLU A 213 -6.66 -24.84 6.02
N ALA A 214 -7.62 -25.59 5.45
CA ALA A 214 -7.33 -26.78 4.67
C ALA A 214 -6.59 -26.43 3.37
N TRP A 215 -7.06 -25.43 2.63
CA TRP A 215 -6.44 -24.98 1.38
C TRP A 215 -5.05 -24.38 1.61
N SER A 216 -4.87 -23.54 2.63
CA SER A 216 -3.58 -22.92 2.93
C SER A 216 -2.52 -23.99 3.26
N ALA A 217 -2.90 -25.05 3.96
CA ALA A 217 -2.01 -26.17 4.26
C ALA A 217 -1.51 -26.90 2.98
N THR A 218 -2.32 -26.98 1.91
CA THR A 218 -1.90 -27.62 0.65
C THR A 218 -0.97 -26.71 -0.16
N VAL A 219 -1.21 -25.40 -0.17
CA VAL A 219 -0.43 -24.46 -0.98
C VAL A 219 0.79 -23.86 -0.27
N ALA A 220 0.88 -23.94 1.06
CA ALA A 220 1.99 -23.37 1.83
C ALA A 220 3.38 -23.80 1.33
N PRO A 221 3.66 -25.07 0.95
CA PRO A 221 4.95 -25.45 0.38
C PRO A 221 5.30 -24.74 -0.93
N ARG A 222 4.29 -24.31 -1.71
CA ARG A 222 4.46 -23.54 -2.95
C ARG A 222 4.58 -22.04 -2.69
N ALA A 223 4.09 -21.56 -1.56
CA ALA A 223 4.18 -20.16 -1.15
C ALA A 223 5.59 -19.78 -0.69
N VAL A 224 6.25 -20.69 0.05
CA VAL A 224 7.59 -20.46 0.59
C VAL A 224 8.62 -20.30 -0.54
N GLY A 225 9.32 -19.16 -0.56
CA GLY A 225 10.38 -18.88 -1.53
C GLY A 225 9.91 -18.54 -2.95
N SER A 226 8.60 -18.49 -3.19
CA SER A 226 8.02 -18.01 -4.44
C SER A 226 7.80 -16.50 -4.39
N TRP A 227 8.10 -15.82 -5.50
CA TRP A 227 7.91 -14.38 -5.65
C TRP A 227 6.95 -14.10 -6.80
N PRO A 228 5.81 -13.42 -6.54
CA PRO A 228 4.88 -13.08 -7.59
C PRO A 228 5.50 -12.04 -8.54
N THR A 229 5.05 -12.03 -9.79
CA THR A 229 5.42 -10.96 -10.71
C THR A 229 4.68 -9.67 -10.32
N MET A 230 5.44 -8.66 -9.89
CA MET A 230 4.92 -7.37 -9.49
C MET A 230 4.41 -6.55 -10.70
N PRO A 231 3.26 -5.86 -10.59
CA PRO A 231 2.80 -4.92 -11.61
C PRO A 231 3.79 -3.76 -11.83
N ALA A 232 3.82 -3.22 -13.04
CA ALA A 232 4.62 -2.04 -13.36
C ALA A 232 4.25 -0.86 -12.44
N GLY A 233 5.27 -0.16 -11.92
CA GLY A 233 5.09 0.98 -11.01
C GLY A 233 4.85 0.62 -9.54
N ILE A 234 4.63 -0.66 -9.20
CA ILE A 234 4.55 -1.12 -7.81
C ILE A 234 5.95 -1.56 -7.37
N GLN A 235 6.66 -0.67 -6.69
CA GLN A 235 8.04 -0.85 -6.23
C GLN A 235 8.18 -0.55 -4.74
N ASP A 236 9.35 -0.85 -4.18
CA ASP A 236 9.71 -0.54 -2.80
C ASP A 236 8.63 -0.95 -1.77
N ARG A 237 8.14 0.00 -0.99
CA ARG A 237 7.19 -0.26 0.09
C ARG A 237 5.84 -0.78 -0.42
N PRO A 238 5.20 -0.20 -1.45
CA PRO A 238 4.05 -0.84 -2.09
C PRO A 238 4.30 -2.30 -2.47
N ALA A 239 5.50 -2.65 -2.95
CA ALA A 239 5.82 -4.03 -3.28
C ALA A 239 5.83 -4.93 -2.03
N ASP A 240 6.51 -4.51 -0.95
CA ASP A 240 6.52 -5.23 0.34
C ASP A 240 5.10 -5.49 0.87
N VAL A 241 4.16 -4.55 0.66
CA VAL A 241 2.76 -4.67 1.12
C VAL A 241 1.96 -5.63 0.24
N TRP A 242 2.12 -5.55 -1.08
CA TRP A 242 1.27 -6.28 -2.02
C TRP A 242 1.77 -7.69 -2.35
N GLU A 243 3.03 -7.99 -2.10
CA GLU A 243 3.64 -9.29 -2.42
C GLU A 243 2.82 -10.48 -1.91
N ALA A 244 2.51 -10.55 -0.61
CA ALA A 244 1.77 -11.67 -0.05
C ALA A 244 0.36 -11.79 -0.63
N LEU A 245 -0.29 -10.67 -0.95
CA LEU A 245 -1.63 -10.63 -1.54
C LEU A 245 -1.61 -11.12 -2.99
N LEU A 246 -0.60 -10.73 -3.77
CA LEU A 246 -0.39 -11.21 -5.13
C LEU A 246 -0.06 -12.70 -5.15
N ALA A 247 0.79 -13.16 -4.21
CA ALA A 247 1.12 -14.57 -4.07
C ALA A 247 -0.12 -15.42 -3.72
N VAL A 248 -1.01 -14.95 -2.84
CA VAL A 248 -2.31 -15.59 -2.59
C VAL A 248 -3.14 -15.69 -3.86
N GLY A 249 -3.20 -14.62 -4.67
CA GLY A 249 -3.90 -14.64 -5.95
C GLY A 249 -3.31 -15.64 -6.96
N ASP A 250 -1.97 -15.68 -7.07
CA ASP A 250 -1.24 -16.61 -7.94
C ASP A 250 -1.43 -18.08 -7.49
N LEU A 251 -1.48 -18.35 -6.18
CA LEU A 251 -1.72 -19.69 -5.62
C LEU A 251 -3.17 -20.14 -5.79
N ALA A 252 -4.13 -19.22 -5.67
CA ALA A 252 -5.55 -19.52 -5.85
C ALA A 252 -5.88 -19.88 -7.31
N GLY A 253 -5.21 -19.24 -8.27
CA GLY A 253 -5.46 -19.46 -9.69
C GLY A 253 -6.79 -18.89 -10.16
N GLY A 254 -7.35 -19.43 -11.25
CA GLY A 254 -8.55 -18.87 -11.87
C GLY A 254 -8.34 -17.41 -12.29
N HIS A 255 -9.27 -16.53 -11.95
CA HIS A 255 -9.16 -15.10 -12.25
C HIS A 255 -8.38 -14.29 -11.18
N TRP A 256 -8.02 -14.91 -10.05
CA TRP A 256 -7.41 -14.21 -8.91
C TRP A 256 -6.03 -13.61 -9.19
N PRO A 257 -5.15 -14.20 -10.01
CA PRO A 257 -3.88 -13.58 -10.39
C PRO A 257 -4.07 -12.19 -11.02
N ASP A 258 -5.03 -12.05 -11.93
CA ASP A 258 -5.32 -10.79 -12.62
C ASP A 258 -6.09 -9.81 -11.71
N THR A 259 -7.04 -10.32 -10.92
CA THR A 259 -7.78 -9.52 -9.94
C THR A 259 -6.85 -8.92 -8.89
N ALA A 260 -5.90 -9.69 -8.36
CA ALA A 260 -4.95 -9.21 -7.35
C ALA A 260 -4.08 -8.07 -7.90
N ARG A 261 -3.57 -8.21 -9.14
CA ARG A 261 -2.76 -7.17 -9.80
C ARG A 261 -3.57 -5.90 -10.08
N ARG A 262 -4.82 -6.04 -10.56
CA ARG A 262 -5.72 -4.90 -10.76
C ARG A 262 -6.02 -4.17 -9.45
N SER A 263 -6.34 -4.89 -8.38
CA SER A 263 -6.53 -4.31 -7.05
C SER A 263 -5.28 -3.59 -6.56
N ALA A 264 -4.10 -4.18 -6.74
CA ALA A 264 -2.84 -3.58 -6.33
C ALA A 264 -2.60 -2.23 -7.02
N VAL A 265 -2.72 -2.19 -8.35
CA VAL A 265 -2.54 -0.95 -9.13
C VAL A 265 -3.55 0.11 -8.72
N ALA A 266 -4.83 -0.25 -8.61
CA ALA A 266 -5.89 0.69 -8.27
C ALA A 266 -5.70 1.30 -6.87
N LEU A 267 -5.41 0.48 -5.86
CA LEU A 267 -5.28 0.94 -4.48
C LEU A 267 -3.95 1.66 -4.22
N VAL A 268 -2.85 1.26 -4.87
CA VAL A 268 -1.59 1.99 -4.80
C VAL A 268 -1.75 3.37 -5.43
N ALA A 269 -2.31 3.45 -6.64
CA ALA A 269 -2.60 4.73 -7.29
C ALA A 269 -3.52 5.61 -6.44
N ALA A 270 -4.56 5.02 -5.84
CA ALA A 270 -5.45 5.75 -4.94
C ALA A 270 -4.73 6.30 -3.69
N SER A 271 -3.75 5.56 -3.15
CA SER A 271 -2.97 5.99 -1.98
C SER A 271 -2.03 7.17 -2.30
N MET A 272 -1.59 7.30 -3.55
CA MET A 272 -0.72 8.39 -4.01
C MET A 272 -1.47 9.70 -4.23
N ARG A 273 -2.80 9.66 -4.38
CA ARG A 273 -3.66 10.86 -4.52
C ARG A 273 -3.84 11.65 -3.21
N LYS A 274 -3.08 11.34 -2.15
CA LYS A 274 -3.11 12.09 -0.88
C LYS A 274 -2.61 13.52 -1.12
N ALA A 275 -3.22 14.48 -0.42
CA ALA A 275 -2.76 15.86 -0.43
C ALA A 275 -1.24 15.91 -0.16
N PRO A 276 -0.47 16.67 -0.95
CA PRO A 276 0.97 16.72 -0.79
C PRO A 276 1.31 17.16 0.64
N THR A 277 2.39 16.59 1.19
CA THR A 277 2.90 17.08 2.48
C THR A 277 3.20 18.57 2.37
N ILE A 278 3.17 19.29 3.49
CA ILE A 278 3.49 20.73 3.49
C ILE A 278 4.82 21.06 2.79
N GLY A 279 5.82 20.16 2.87
CA GLY A 279 7.09 20.37 2.19
C GLY A 279 7.01 20.17 0.68
N VAL A 280 6.23 19.20 0.20
CA VAL A 280 5.99 18.99 -1.24
C VAL A 280 5.14 20.11 -1.82
N LEU A 281 4.11 20.56 -1.09
CA LEU A 281 3.31 21.73 -1.46
C LEU A 281 4.20 22.98 -1.57
N LEU A 282 5.08 23.19 -0.58
CA LEU A 282 6.06 24.29 -0.63
C LEU A 282 6.95 24.20 -1.87
N LEU A 283 7.47 23.03 -2.21
CA LEU A 283 8.28 22.85 -3.42
C LEU A 283 7.47 23.15 -4.69
N LYS A 284 6.19 22.73 -4.75
CA LYS A 284 5.27 22.98 -5.88
C LYS A 284 4.99 24.46 -6.09
N ASP A 285 4.67 25.17 -5.01
CA ASP A 285 4.38 26.61 -5.08
C ASP A 285 5.65 27.38 -5.41
N LEU A 286 6.81 26.98 -4.85
CA LEU A 286 8.10 27.56 -5.23
C LEU A 286 8.44 27.28 -6.69
N LEU A 287 8.17 26.09 -7.24
CA LEU A 287 8.35 25.84 -8.68
C LEU A 287 7.50 26.80 -9.51
N THR A 288 6.25 27.03 -9.11
CA THR A 288 5.34 27.96 -9.78
C THR A 288 5.84 29.40 -9.71
N ILE A 289 6.34 29.83 -8.55
CA ILE A 289 6.98 31.13 -8.37
C ILE A 289 8.23 31.23 -9.26
N PHE A 290 9.15 30.28 -9.20
CA PHE A 290 10.37 30.27 -10.03
C PHE A 290 10.09 30.19 -11.54
N LYS A 291 8.94 29.66 -11.98
CA LYS A 291 8.51 29.70 -13.39
C LYS A 291 8.10 31.12 -13.85
N LYS A 292 7.68 32.00 -12.93
CA LYS A 292 7.31 33.40 -13.22
C LYS A 292 8.52 34.34 -13.31
N HIS A 293 9.67 33.93 -12.78
CA HIS A 293 10.89 34.73 -12.75
C HIS A 293 11.92 34.22 -13.77
N GLU A 294 12.45 35.11 -14.59
CA GLU A 294 13.50 34.77 -15.57
C GLU A 294 14.91 34.68 -14.92
N GLN A 295 15.09 35.30 -13.76
CA GLN A 295 16.37 35.31 -13.06
C GLN A 295 16.70 33.93 -12.46
N PRO A 296 18.00 33.54 -12.40
CA PRO A 296 18.41 32.27 -11.82
C PRO A 296 18.28 32.22 -10.28
N TYR A 297 17.86 33.31 -9.66
CA TYR A 297 17.61 33.41 -8.22
C TYR A 297 16.43 34.36 -7.94
N ILE A 298 15.82 34.20 -6.76
CA ILE A 298 14.80 35.11 -6.24
C ILE A 298 15.20 35.55 -4.83
N GLY A 299 15.02 36.85 -4.53
CA GLY A 299 15.26 37.38 -3.18
C GLY A 299 14.31 36.74 -2.16
N SER A 300 14.82 36.39 -0.98
CA SER A 300 14.01 35.71 0.05
C SER A 300 12.78 36.54 0.48
N GLY A 301 12.87 37.87 0.43
CA GLY A 301 11.72 38.76 0.66
C GLY A 301 10.62 38.58 -0.39
N SER A 302 10.97 38.60 -1.67
CA SER A 302 10.03 38.38 -2.79
C SER A 302 9.42 36.99 -2.75
N VAL A 303 10.22 35.95 -2.47
CA VAL A 303 9.70 34.59 -2.27
C VAL A 303 8.63 34.57 -1.20
N LEU A 304 8.86 35.21 -0.04
CA LEU A 304 7.87 35.24 1.04
C LEU A 304 6.60 36.02 0.67
N THR A 305 6.74 37.15 -0.03
CA THR A 305 5.58 37.92 -0.50
C THR A 305 4.71 37.08 -1.42
N GLU A 306 5.29 36.52 -2.49
CA GLU A 306 4.53 35.74 -3.48
C GLU A 306 3.98 34.45 -2.91
N LEU A 307 4.72 33.78 -2.02
CA LEU A 307 4.25 32.57 -1.36
C LEU A 307 3.02 32.86 -0.48
N ASN A 308 2.99 33.98 0.23
CA ASN A 308 1.84 34.40 1.04
C ASN A 308 0.63 34.87 0.22
N GLU A 309 0.78 35.09 -1.09
CA GLU A 309 -0.31 35.45 -2.01
C GLU A 309 -0.97 34.22 -2.67
N VAL A 310 -0.45 33.01 -2.45
CA VAL A 310 -1.07 31.77 -2.97
C VAL A 310 -2.31 31.43 -2.16
N GLU A 311 -3.49 31.85 -2.65
CA GLU A 311 -4.79 31.74 -1.95
C GLU A 311 -5.17 30.30 -1.55
N GLU A 312 -4.93 29.33 -2.43
CA GLU A 312 -5.24 27.92 -2.20
C GLU A 312 -4.23 27.21 -1.27
N SER A 313 -3.23 27.93 -0.75
CA SER A 313 -2.16 27.37 0.07
C SER A 313 -2.08 28.00 1.46
N PRO A 314 -1.57 27.28 2.47
CA PRO A 314 -1.69 27.69 3.87
C PRO A 314 -0.70 28.79 4.28
N TRP A 315 0.05 29.38 3.34
CA TRP A 315 1.22 30.21 3.65
C TRP A 315 0.87 31.48 4.40
N ALA A 316 -0.23 32.16 4.02
CA ALA A 316 -0.70 33.38 4.66
C ALA A 316 -1.11 33.20 6.14
N SER A 317 -1.42 31.97 6.55
CA SER A 317 -1.85 31.62 7.91
C SER A 317 -1.09 30.42 8.48
N PHE A 318 0.16 30.26 8.06
CA PHE A 318 0.94 29.03 8.26
C PHE A 318 1.26 28.70 9.71
N LYS A 319 1.47 29.73 10.55
CA LYS A 319 1.87 29.53 11.95
C LYS A 319 0.66 29.23 12.82
N LYS A 320 0.90 28.60 13.97
CA LYS A 320 -0.17 28.21 14.94
C LYS A 320 -1.03 29.39 15.42
N ASN A 321 -0.48 30.61 15.40
CA ASN A 321 -1.19 31.83 15.78
C ASN A 321 -1.92 32.51 14.60
N GLY A 322 -1.91 31.90 13.40
CA GLY A 322 -2.51 32.45 12.19
C GLY A 322 -1.61 33.40 11.41
N ASP A 323 -0.35 33.58 11.82
CA ASP A 323 0.58 34.47 11.13
C ASP A 323 1.13 33.84 9.82
N PRO A 324 1.52 34.68 8.84
CA PRO A 324 2.16 34.24 7.61
C PRO A 324 3.48 33.47 7.83
N ILE A 325 3.85 32.65 6.84
CA ILE A 325 5.18 32.02 6.81
C ILE A 325 6.25 33.10 6.78
N ASP A 326 7.29 32.93 7.60
CA ASP A 326 8.44 33.84 7.66
C ASP A 326 9.72 33.18 7.14
N ALA A 327 10.78 33.97 7.01
CA ALA A 327 12.07 33.51 6.52
C ALA A 327 12.63 32.31 7.30
N ARG A 328 12.39 32.28 8.63
CA ARG A 328 12.89 31.21 9.51
C ARG A 328 12.13 29.91 9.26
N ALA A 329 10.81 29.97 9.14
CA ALA A 329 9.98 28.84 8.82
C ALA A 329 10.31 28.30 7.41
N LEU A 330 10.39 29.18 6.41
CA LEU A 330 10.77 28.84 5.04
C LEU A 330 12.12 28.09 5.01
N ALA A 331 13.17 28.67 5.57
CA ALA A 331 14.50 28.06 5.60
C ALA A 331 14.49 26.71 6.34
N ARG A 332 13.76 26.59 7.45
CA ARG A 332 13.63 25.33 8.20
C ARG A 332 12.97 24.23 7.36
N HIS A 333 11.94 24.56 6.57
CA HIS A 333 11.28 23.59 5.71
C HIS A 333 12.14 23.19 4.52
N LEU A 334 12.83 24.15 3.89
CA LEU A 334 13.72 23.93 2.74
C LEU A 334 14.99 23.16 3.08
N ARG A 335 15.56 23.37 4.27
CA ARG A 335 16.76 22.65 4.72
C ARG A 335 16.57 21.12 4.76
N ARG A 336 15.35 20.62 4.93
CA ARG A 336 15.03 19.18 4.88
C ARG A 336 15.24 18.56 3.49
N TYR A 337 15.26 19.40 2.46
CA TYR A 337 15.52 19.03 1.08
C TYR A 337 16.96 19.39 0.65
N GLY A 338 17.80 19.85 1.57
CA GLY A 338 19.17 20.30 1.27
C GLY A 338 19.26 21.68 0.61
N ILE A 339 18.17 22.47 0.66
CA ILE A 339 18.12 23.81 0.05
C ILE A 339 18.39 24.87 1.10
N GLU A 340 19.32 25.78 0.81
CA GLU A 340 19.71 26.87 1.72
C GLU A 340 19.57 28.25 1.04
N SER A 341 19.61 29.32 1.84
CA SER A 341 19.61 30.69 1.32
C SER A 341 21.02 31.23 1.26
N HIS A 342 21.37 31.94 0.19
CA HIS A 342 22.70 32.47 -0.04
C HIS A 342 22.75 33.99 0.01
N ASP A 343 23.92 34.54 0.32
CA ASP A 343 24.17 35.97 0.23
C ASP A 343 24.50 36.37 -1.21
N GLN A 344 23.66 37.19 -1.83
CA GLN A 344 23.88 37.76 -3.16
C GLN A 344 24.07 39.26 -3.06
N ARG A 345 25.17 39.75 -3.62
CA ARG A 345 25.40 41.19 -3.76
C ARG A 345 24.55 41.71 -4.91
N ILE A 346 23.71 42.69 -4.62
CA ILE A 346 22.94 43.46 -5.60
C ILE A 346 23.68 44.79 -5.79
N GLY A 347 23.35 45.53 -6.87
CA GLY A 347 23.83 46.90 -7.10
C GLY A 347 23.77 47.78 -5.83
N ASP A 348 24.69 48.73 -5.75
CA ASP A 348 24.89 49.65 -4.60
C ASP A 348 25.47 49.02 -3.32
N GLY A 349 26.15 47.88 -3.41
CA GLY A 349 26.89 47.31 -2.27
C GLY A 349 26.01 46.66 -1.20
N LYS A 350 24.71 46.54 -1.45
CA LYS A 350 23.77 45.83 -0.58
C LYS A 350 23.86 44.33 -0.84
N VAL A 351 23.81 43.55 0.23
CA VAL A 351 23.72 42.08 0.19
C VAL A 351 22.31 41.70 0.62
N GLN A 352 21.68 40.80 -0.14
CA GLN A 352 20.40 40.21 0.26
C GLN A 352 20.50 38.69 0.29
N LYS A 353 19.63 38.07 1.08
CA LYS A 353 19.41 36.62 1.01
C LYS A 353 18.62 36.28 -0.25
N VAL A 354 19.09 35.29 -1.00
CA VAL A 354 18.44 34.76 -2.19
C VAL A 354 18.34 33.25 -2.13
N TYR A 355 17.46 32.70 -2.96
CA TYR A 355 17.36 31.29 -3.26
C TYR A 355 17.70 31.07 -4.73
N PHE A 356 18.66 30.19 -5.03
CA PHE A 356 19.03 29.87 -6.41
C PHE A 356 18.15 28.76 -6.95
N ARG A 357 17.65 28.93 -8.18
CA ARG A 357 16.82 27.94 -8.87
C ARG A 357 17.51 26.57 -8.95
N ALA A 358 18.82 26.56 -9.21
CA ALA A 358 19.63 25.35 -9.34
C ALA A 358 19.59 24.46 -8.08
N GLU A 359 19.44 25.04 -6.88
CA GLU A 359 19.35 24.25 -5.64
C GLU A 359 18.03 23.47 -5.54
N PHE A 360 16.99 23.93 -6.24
CA PHE A 360 15.69 23.28 -6.24
C PHE A 360 15.57 22.20 -7.30
N GLU A 361 16.39 22.20 -8.36
CA GLU A 361 16.22 21.30 -9.51
C GLU A 361 16.20 19.82 -9.11
N GLN A 362 17.12 19.41 -8.24
CA GLN A 362 17.14 18.03 -7.74
C GLN A 362 15.92 17.72 -6.86
N ALA A 363 15.45 18.67 -6.05
CA ALA A 363 14.28 18.47 -5.21
C ALA A 363 13.00 18.41 -6.06
N TRP A 364 12.82 19.31 -7.03
CA TRP A 364 11.69 19.28 -7.96
C TRP A 364 11.67 17.98 -8.76
N ALA A 365 12.79 17.56 -9.35
CA ALA A 365 12.86 16.31 -10.11
C ALA A 365 12.50 15.06 -9.27
N ARG A 366 12.75 15.09 -7.95
CA ARG A 366 12.48 13.95 -7.05
C ARG A 366 11.07 13.96 -6.45
N TYR A 367 10.54 15.13 -6.14
CA TYR A 367 9.32 15.28 -5.35
C TYR A 367 8.12 15.83 -6.13
N LEU A 368 8.36 16.36 -7.33
CA LEU A 368 7.35 16.85 -8.27
C LEU A 368 7.54 16.19 -9.64
N PRO A 369 7.49 14.84 -9.74
CA PRO A 369 7.48 14.20 -11.05
C PRO A 369 6.31 14.75 -11.86
N ASP A 370 6.52 14.96 -13.17
CA ASP A 370 5.56 15.64 -14.03
C ASP A 370 4.17 14.99 -13.92
N ASP A 371 3.18 15.75 -13.45
CA ASP A 371 1.76 15.47 -13.66
C ASP A 371 1.46 15.67 -15.16
N GLU A 372 2.09 14.88 -16.05
CA GLU A 372 1.54 14.68 -17.38
C GLU A 372 0.37 13.70 -17.21
N PRO A 373 -0.89 14.13 -17.37
CA PRO A 373 -1.98 13.17 -17.53
C PRO A 373 -1.64 12.35 -18.76
N GLY A 374 -1.19 11.10 -18.56
CA GLY A 374 -1.14 10.14 -19.64
C GLY A 374 -2.52 10.12 -20.29
N ASP A 375 -2.57 10.36 -21.60
CA ASP A 375 -3.77 10.37 -22.41
C ASP A 375 -4.81 9.38 -21.86
N GLU A 376 -5.86 9.92 -21.25
CA GLU A 376 -7.11 9.20 -21.07
C GLU A 376 -7.65 8.94 -22.47
N GLN A 377 -7.18 7.86 -23.10
CA GLN A 377 -7.96 7.23 -24.14
C GLN A 377 -9.26 6.77 -23.46
N PRO A 378 -10.44 7.28 -23.88
CA PRO A 378 -11.68 6.79 -23.34
C PRO A 378 -11.72 5.29 -23.59
N LEU A 379 -11.88 4.50 -22.52
CA LEU A 379 -12.33 3.12 -22.64
C LEU A 379 -13.68 3.17 -23.36
N GLY A 380 -13.63 2.94 -24.68
CA GLY A 380 -14.83 2.78 -25.48
C GLY A 380 -15.64 1.61 -24.93
N ASP A 381 -16.94 1.84 -24.78
CA ASP A 381 -17.91 0.82 -24.39
C ASP A 381 -17.73 -0.47 -25.22
N PRO A 382 -17.96 -1.65 -24.63
CA PRO A 382 -17.90 -2.91 -25.37
C PRO A 382 -18.96 -2.89 -26.48
N PRO A 383 -18.63 -3.34 -27.72
CA PRO A 383 -19.60 -3.33 -28.80
C PRO A 383 -20.69 -4.37 -28.52
N HIS A 384 -21.94 -3.90 -28.49
CA HIS A 384 -23.11 -4.75 -28.62
C HIS A 384 -23.06 -5.44 -29.98
N GLU A 385 -23.08 -6.78 -29.97
CA GLU A 385 -23.20 -7.59 -31.17
C GLU A 385 -24.44 -7.22 -31.98
N SER A 386 -24.27 -6.99 -33.28
CA SER A 386 -25.27 -7.25 -34.30
C SER A 386 -24.57 -7.58 -35.61
N ALA A 387 -24.79 -8.80 -36.07
CA ALA A 387 -24.23 -9.36 -37.29
C ALA A 387 -24.76 -8.64 -38.54
N THR A 388 -23.88 -8.25 -39.47
CA THR A 388 -23.86 -8.78 -40.86
C THR A 388 -22.79 -8.12 -41.75
N SER A 389 -22.29 -8.95 -42.66
CA SER A 389 -21.61 -8.66 -43.94
C SER A 389 -20.09 -8.41 -43.94
N ALA A 390 -19.50 -8.93 -45.02
CA ALA A 390 -18.12 -9.36 -45.16
C ALA A 390 -17.23 -8.37 -45.94
N THR A 391 -15.94 -8.70 -46.00
CA THR A 391 -14.83 -8.15 -46.83
C THR A 391 -14.26 -6.81 -46.33
N ALA A 392 -12.95 -6.51 -46.31
CA ALA A 392 -11.76 -7.11 -46.92
C ALA A 392 -10.49 -6.79 -46.07
N ALA A 393 -9.40 -7.51 -46.36
CA ALA A 393 -8.10 -7.45 -45.71
C ALA A 393 -7.39 -6.08 -45.71
N THR A 394 -6.67 -5.73 -44.64
CA THR A 394 -5.44 -4.90 -44.70
C THR A 394 -4.50 -5.22 -43.52
N LEU A 395 -3.20 -5.08 -43.80
CA LEU A 395 -2.02 -5.56 -43.07
C LEU A 395 -1.75 -4.90 -41.70
N GLN A 396 -1.14 -5.70 -40.83
CA GLN A 396 -0.48 -5.34 -39.58
C GLN A 396 0.72 -4.39 -39.81
N VAL A 397 0.86 -3.38 -38.93
CA VAL A 397 2.15 -2.74 -38.64
C VAL A 397 2.30 -2.65 -37.13
N THR A 398 3.08 -3.56 -36.56
CA THR A 398 3.57 -3.47 -35.17
C THR A 398 4.77 -2.52 -35.15
N ALA A 399 4.61 -1.37 -34.49
CA ALA A 399 5.73 -0.49 -34.15
C ALA A 399 6.53 -1.14 -33.01
N HIS A 400 7.75 -1.59 -33.30
CA HIS A 400 8.70 -2.05 -32.29
C HIS A 400 9.40 -0.86 -31.63
N ALA A 401 9.48 -0.89 -30.29
CA ALA A 401 10.35 -0.01 -29.50
C ALA A 401 11.82 -0.20 -29.90
N PRO A 402 12.68 0.83 -29.75
CA PRO A 402 14.08 0.75 -30.13
C PRO A 402 14.84 -0.28 -29.29
N LEU A 403 15.56 -1.19 -29.96
CA LEU A 403 16.39 -2.22 -29.35
C LEU A 403 17.55 -1.60 -28.57
N VAL A 404 17.77 -2.07 -27.33
CA VAL A 404 18.88 -1.63 -26.48
C VAL A 404 20.20 -2.22 -27.01
N THR A 405 21.10 -1.36 -27.48
CA THR A 405 22.44 -1.75 -27.98
C THR A 405 23.53 -1.49 -26.93
N GLY A 406 24.49 -2.41 -26.79
CA GLY A 406 25.64 -2.26 -25.89
C GLY A 406 26.65 -3.41 -26.03
N PRO A 407 27.84 -3.31 -25.39
CA PRO A 407 28.84 -4.38 -25.42
C PRO A 407 28.25 -5.69 -24.90
N GLY A 408 28.52 -6.80 -25.60
CA GLY A 408 27.99 -8.12 -25.23
C GLY A 408 26.52 -8.35 -25.59
N ARG A 409 25.83 -7.40 -26.24
CA ARG A 409 24.44 -7.56 -26.69
C ARG A 409 24.33 -7.81 -28.18
N CYS A 410 23.44 -8.71 -28.58
CA CYS A 410 23.13 -9.00 -29.97
C CYS A 410 22.49 -7.75 -30.63
N THR A 411 22.99 -7.37 -31.80
CA THR A 411 22.48 -6.19 -32.54
C THR A 411 21.09 -6.40 -33.15
N GLU A 412 20.62 -7.65 -33.29
CA GLU A 412 19.31 -7.97 -33.85
C GLU A 412 18.22 -8.11 -32.79
N CYS A 413 18.52 -8.68 -31.62
CA CYS A 413 17.52 -8.91 -30.57
C CYS A 413 17.75 -8.12 -29.28
N GLY A 414 18.92 -7.47 -29.11
CA GLY A 414 19.25 -6.67 -27.92
C GLY A 414 19.58 -7.49 -26.65
N PHE A 415 19.50 -8.83 -26.71
CA PHE A 415 19.81 -9.71 -25.58
C PHE A 415 21.31 -9.80 -25.34
N HIS A 416 21.72 -9.91 -24.08
CA HIS A 416 23.12 -10.10 -23.73
C HIS A 416 23.55 -11.54 -24.00
N THR A 417 24.42 -11.77 -24.97
CA THR A 417 24.66 -13.09 -25.56
C THR A 417 25.24 -14.10 -24.56
N GLU A 418 26.09 -13.65 -23.63
CA GLU A 418 26.71 -14.54 -22.64
C GLU A 418 25.77 -14.95 -21.49
N THR A 419 24.81 -14.11 -21.12
CA THR A 419 23.99 -14.31 -19.91
C THR A 419 22.54 -14.64 -20.22
N GLN A 420 22.04 -14.21 -21.37
CA GLN A 420 20.64 -14.35 -21.79
C GLN A 420 20.49 -15.15 -23.09
N GLY A 421 21.59 -15.47 -23.78
CA GLY A 421 21.54 -16.08 -25.11
C GLY A 421 20.85 -15.18 -26.14
N HIS A 422 20.22 -15.78 -27.14
CA HIS A 422 19.44 -15.09 -28.15
C HIS A 422 17.94 -15.25 -27.89
N HIS A 423 17.16 -14.21 -28.20
CA HIS A 423 15.70 -14.34 -28.28
C HIS A 423 15.31 -15.43 -29.31
N ASP A 424 14.25 -16.20 -29.06
CA ASP A 424 13.83 -17.38 -29.85
C ASP A 424 13.56 -17.12 -31.35
N ARG A 425 13.47 -15.85 -31.75
CA ARG A 425 13.26 -15.40 -33.13
C ARG A 425 14.45 -14.65 -33.73
N CYS A 426 15.58 -14.62 -33.03
CA CYS A 426 16.79 -13.95 -33.46
C CYS A 426 17.53 -14.80 -34.50
N GLN A 427 17.74 -14.25 -35.69
CA GLN A 427 18.37 -14.99 -36.80
C GLN A 427 19.86 -15.21 -36.55
N ALA A 428 20.51 -14.29 -35.82
CA ALA A 428 21.92 -14.43 -35.43
C ALA A 428 22.21 -15.62 -34.48
N GLY A 429 21.20 -16.18 -33.78
CA GLY A 429 21.37 -17.33 -32.89
C GLY A 429 21.19 -18.70 -33.55
N ALA A 430 20.81 -18.74 -34.83
CA ALA A 430 20.52 -19.96 -35.57
C ALA A 430 21.72 -20.52 -36.38
N ALA A 431 22.92 -19.98 -36.17
CA ALA A 431 24.14 -20.31 -36.92
C ALA A 431 25.18 -21.06 -36.06
#